data_AF-A0A1G5FC59-F1
#
_entry.id   AF-A0A1G5FC59-F1
#
_cell.length_a   1.000
_cell.length_b   1.000
_cell.length_c   1.000
_cell.angle_alpha   90.00
_cell.angle_beta   90.00
_cell.angle_gamma   90.00
#
_symmetry.space_group_name_H-M   'P 1'
#
loop_
_entity.id
_entity.type
_entity.pdbx_description
1 polymer ?
#
loop_
_entity_poly.entity_id
_entity_poly.type
_entity_poly.pdbx_seq_one_letter_code
_entity_poly.pdbx_strand_id
1 'polypeptide(L)'
;MPVNLNALIRYKTIDKCLRNTLVSSDMQYLIKQCSTALNEATGKKGGVSERTIRNDLRVLRSDILSFNAPIVVKNGVYKYSDKNFSIFETSFSEMELLIEIQGLLVDEFHNISNRNLPVLLSRLNSITNIEVAKEFLPKPLNDSKPKILPKRVSTEASSYASKLNLYFKKIDQKRGFWKKSKPKGLKWEFVFDVLMNNI
;
A
#
# COMPACT_ATOMS: atom_id res chain seq x y z
N MET A 1 17.68 -6.64 -15.49
CA MET A 1 16.41 -7.08 -14.89
C MET A 1 15.85 -5.93 -14.05
N PRO A 2 14.52 -5.82 -13.89
CA PRO A 2 13.94 -4.84 -12.98
C PRO A 2 14.41 -5.16 -11.56
N VAL A 3 14.99 -4.16 -10.90
CA VAL A 3 15.61 -4.28 -9.56
C VAL A 3 14.62 -4.80 -8.51
N ASN A 4 13.31 -4.56 -8.73
CA ASN A 4 12.24 -4.88 -7.81
C ASN A 4 11.99 -6.40 -7.64
N LEU A 5 11.92 -7.16 -8.73
CA LEU A 5 11.68 -8.62 -8.66
C LEU A 5 12.77 -9.33 -7.84
N ASN A 6 14.03 -8.94 -8.05
CA ASN A 6 15.15 -9.50 -7.33
C ASN A 6 15.05 -9.22 -5.82
N ALA A 7 14.51 -8.07 -5.41
CA ALA A 7 14.32 -7.76 -4.00
C ALA A 7 13.25 -8.66 -3.37
N LEU A 8 12.11 -8.83 -4.03
CA LEU A 8 11.03 -9.70 -3.55
C LEU A 8 11.47 -11.15 -3.38
N ILE A 9 12.23 -11.69 -4.34
CA ILE A 9 12.79 -13.05 -4.22
C ILE A 9 13.67 -13.15 -2.97
N ARG A 10 14.56 -12.17 -2.75
CA ARG A 10 15.43 -12.16 -1.56
C ARG A 10 14.63 -12.03 -0.26
N TYR A 11 13.61 -11.18 -0.21
CA TYR A 11 12.77 -11.04 0.98
C TYR A 11 12.06 -12.35 1.32
N LYS A 12 11.50 -13.03 0.30
CA LYS A 12 10.91 -14.37 0.46
C LYS A 12 11.90 -15.40 1.00
N THR A 13 13.11 -15.39 0.47
CA THR A 13 14.16 -16.31 0.92
C THR A 13 14.63 -15.99 2.33
N ILE A 14 14.90 -14.72 2.65
CA ILE A 14 15.30 -14.27 3.99
C ILE A 14 14.24 -14.67 5.01
N ASP A 15 12.96 -14.41 4.72
CA ASP A 15 11.86 -14.78 5.62
C ASP A 15 11.85 -16.27 5.96
N LYS A 16 11.98 -17.14 4.94
CA LYS A 16 12.09 -18.58 5.13
C LYS A 16 13.30 -18.96 5.99
N CYS A 17 14.45 -18.33 5.78
CA CYS A 17 15.67 -18.59 6.54
C CYS A 17 15.52 -18.17 8.02
N LEU A 18 14.93 -17.01 8.29
CA LEU A 18 14.80 -16.47 9.65
C LEU A 18 13.76 -17.21 10.50
N ARG A 19 12.74 -17.81 9.87
CA ARG A 19 11.76 -18.69 10.54
C ARG A 19 12.30 -20.08 10.86
N ASN A 20 13.26 -20.57 10.09
CA ASN A 20 13.78 -21.92 10.28
C ASN A 20 14.68 -21.99 11.53
N THR A 21 14.16 -22.54 12.63
CA THR A 21 14.92 -22.72 13.87
C THR A 21 15.87 -23.91 13.85
N LEU A 22 15.75 -24.80 12.85
CA LEU A 22 16.58 -26.01 12.73
C LEU A 22 17.94 -25.72 12.10
N VAL A 23 18.09 -24.58 11.42
CA VAL A 23 19.31 -24.21 10.69
C VAL A 23 19.82 -22.86 11.16
N SER A 24 21.14 -22.75 11.36
CA SER A 24 21.79 -21.49 11.69
C SER A 24 21.81 -20.57 10.47
N SER A 25 20.95 -19.56 10.47
CA SER A 25 20.93 -18.49 9.47
C SER A 25 22.03 -17.46 9.72
N ASP A 26 23.28 -17.85 9.49
CA ASP A 26 24.41 -16.92 9.46
C ASP A 26 24.44 -16.11 8.14
N MET A 27 25.32 -15.12 8.07
CA MET A 27 25.40 -14.25 6.90
C MET A 27 25.77 -15.01 5.61
N GLN A 28 26.68 -15.98 5.68
CA GLN A 28 27.12 -16.75 4.51
C GLN A 28 26.00 -17.66 4.00
N TYR A 29 25.23 -18.23 4.91
CA TYR A 29 24.04 -19.01 4.63
C TYR A 29 22.98 -18.16 3.93
N LEU A 30 22.67 -16.97 4.45
CA LEU A 30 21.71 -16.05 3.82
C LEU A 30 22.15 -15.65 2.39
N ILE A 31 23.43 -15.33 2.20
CA ILE A 31 23.99 -15.04 0.88
C ILE A 31 23.79 -16.22 -0.07
N LYS A 32 24.15 -17.42 0.37
CA LYS A 32 24.03 -18.65 -0.42
C LYS A 32 22.59 -18.92 -0.82
N GLN A 33 21.67 -18.93 0.14
CA GLN A 33 20.25 -19.20 -0.11
C GLN A 33 19.63 -18.17 -1.06
N CYS A 34 19.90 -16.87 -0.86
CA CYS A 34 19.39 -15.83 -1.73
C CYS A 34 19.99 -15.91 -3.15
N SER A 35 21.28 -16.24 -3.26
CA SER A 35 21.94 -16.42 -4.56
C SER A 35 21.35 -17.60 -5.31
N THR A 36 21.16 -18.74 -4.63
CA THR A 36 20.52 -19.93 -5.21
C THR A 36 19.09 -19.61 -5.67
N ALA A 37 18.27 -19.00 -4.81
CA ALA A 37 16.89 -18.65 -5.16
C ALA A 37 16.78 -17.71 -6.36
N LEU A 38 17.68 -16.71 -6.47
CA LEU A 38 17.74 -15.84 -7.64
C LEU A 38 18.16 -16.59 -8.90
N ASN A 39 19.15 -17.47 -8.80
CA ASN A 39 19.64 -18.25 -9.94
C ASN A 39 18.56 -19.18 -10.47
N GLU A 40 17.81 -19.84 -9.58
CA GLU A 40 16.66 -20.69 -9.92
C GLU A 40 15.54 -19.89 -10.58
N ALA A 41 15.17 -18.74 -10.00
CA ALA A 41 14.07 -17.94 -10.52
C ALA A 41 14.38 -17.24 -11.85
N THR A 42 15.65 -16.90 -12.11
CA THR A 42 16.04 -16.11 -13.28
C THR A 42 16.78 -16.89 -14.36
N GLY A 43 17.22 -18.13 -14.06
CA GLY A 43 18.04 -18.96 -14.94
C GLY A 43 19.45 -18.42 -15.19
N LYS A 44 19.85 -17.33 -14.53
CA LYS A 44 21.16 -16.69 -14.70
C LYS A 44 22.07 -17.08 -13.55
N LYS A 45 23.32 -17.43 -13.86
CA LYS A 45 24.35 -17.66 -12.84
C LYS A 45 24.84 -16.31 -12.31
N GLY A 46 24.42 -15.96 -11.10
CA GLY A 46 24.85 -14.78 -10.38
C GLY A 46 24.90 -15.03 -8.87
N GLY A 47 25.28 -13.99 -8.13
CA GLY A 47 25.36 -14.03 -6.68
C GLY A 47 24.92 -12.71 -6.06
N VAL A 48 24.54 -12.78 -4.79
CA VAL A 48 24.19 -11.61 -3.98
C VAL A 48 25.37 -11.25 -3.10
N SER A 49 25.70 -9.96 -3.02
CA SER A 49 26.76 -9.50 -2.13
C SER A 49 26.28 -9.47 -0.68
N GLU A 50 27.21 -9.61 0.26
CA GLU A 50 26.94 -9.44 1.69
C GLU A 50 26.33 -8.06 1.99
N ARG A 51 26.80 -7.00 1.32
CA ARG A 51 26.25 -5.64 1.43
C ARG A 51 24.76 -5.61 1.05
N THR A 52 24.37 -6.36 0.02
CA THR A 52 22.97 -6.44 -0.41
C THR A 52 22.11 -7.09 0.68
N ILE A 53 22.54 -8.23 1.23
CA ILE A 53 21.81 -8.91 2.32
C ILE A 53 21.70 -8.03 3.56
N ARG A 54 22.78 -7.34 3.96
CA ARG A 54 22.73 -6.38 5.08
C ARG A 54 21.73 -5.25 4.84
N ASN A 55 21.71 -4.70 3.62
CA ASN A 55 20.74 -3.66 3.25
C ASN A 55 19.31 -4.19 3.28
N ASP A 56 19.07 -5.39 2.77
CA ASP A 56 17.75 -6.01 2.80
C ASP A 56 17.28 -6.23 4.24
N LEU A 57 18.13 -6.78 5.12
CA LEU A 57 17.81 -6.93 6.55
C LEU A 57 17.54 -5.58 7.24
N ARG A 58 18.24 -4.51 6.86
CA ARG A 58 17.98 -3.16 7.36
C ARG A 58 16.61 -2.66 6.91
N VAL A 59 16.25 -2.89 5.65
CA VAL A 59 14.93 -2.51 5.11
C VAL A 59 13.81 -3.29 5.79
N LEU A 60 13.97 -4.61 5.97
CA LEU A 60 12.98 -5.45 6.64
C LEU A 60 12.73 -5.06 8.10
N ARG A 61 13.77 -4.59 8.80
CA ARG A 61 13.64 -4.03 10.17
C ARG A 61 12.98 -2.64 10.21
N SER A 62 12.96 -1.93 9.09
CA SER A 62 12.49 -0.55 9.03
C SER A 62 11.01 -0.45 8.69
N ASP A 63 10.45 0.72 8.94
CA ASP A 63 9.06 1.05 8.62
C ASP A 63 8.83 1.38 7.13
N ILE A 64 9.87 1.34 6.29
CA ILE A 64 9.78 1.70 4.86
C ILE A 64 8.77 0.83 4.10
N LEU A 65 8.69 -0.45 4.47
CA LEU A 65 7.75 -1.42 3.89
C LEU A 65 6.67 -1.83 4.90
N SER A 66 6.62 -1.17 6.07
CA SER A 66 5.72 -1.47 7.19
C SER A 66 5.77 -2.91 7.72
N PHE A 67 6.80 -3.69 7.39
CA PHE A 67 6.98 -5.03 7.95
C PHE A 67 7.45 -4.99 9.40
N ASN A 68 8.30 -4.01 9.75
CA ASN A 68 8.89 -3.85 11.08
C ASN A 68 9.38 -5.17 11.70
N ALA A 69 10.08 -5.97 10.89
CA ALA A 69 10.39 -7.35 11.22
C ALA A 69 11.29 -7.43 12.47
N PRO A 70 10.94 -8.26 13.48
CA PRO A 70 11.64 -8.31 14.76
C PRO A 70 12.90 -9.18 14.66
N ILE A 71 13.83 -8.81 13.79
CA ILE A 71 15.04 -9.57 13.47
C ILE A 71 16.12 -9.31 14.51
N VAL A 72 16.48 -10.34 15.28
CA VAL A 72 17.58 -10.33 16.26
C VAL A 72 18.78 -11.12 15.78
N VAL A 73 19.96 -10.79 16.29
CA VAL A 73 21.20 -11.53 16.02
C VAL A 73 21.72 -12.11 17.32
N LYS A 74 21.92 -13.42 17.40
CA LYS A 74 22.54 -14.10 18.55
C LYS A 74 23.70 -14.94 18.04
N ASN A 75 24.91 -14.69 18.54
CA ASN A 75 26.14 -15.40 18.14
C ASN A 75 26.36 -15.44 16.63
N GLY A 76 26.09 -14.33 15.92
CA GLY A 76 26.22 -14.25 14.46
C GLY A 76 25.08 -14.89 13.66
N VAL A 77 24.09 -15.50 14.33
CA VAL A 77 22.92 -16.12 13.70
C VAL A 77 21.74 -15.15 13.73
N TYR A 78 21.17 -14.90 12.56
CA TYR A 78 19.98 -14.06 12.38
C TYR A 78 18.71 -14.90 12.57
N LYS A 79 17.73 -14.36 13.29
CA LYS A 79 16.39 -14.98 13.46
C LYS A 79 15.34 -13.95 13.83
N TYR A 80 14.07 -14.30 13.70
CA TYR A 80 13.01 -13.52 14.34
C TYR A 80 13.01 -13.74 15.86
N SER A 81 12.67 -12.71 16.64
CA SER A 81 12.47 -12.87 18.08
C SER A 81 11.17 -13.60 18.39
N ASP A 82 10.13 -13.36 17.58
CA ASP A 82 8.90 -14.13 17.57
C ASP A 82 9.01 -15.26 16.54
N LYS A 83 8.74 -16.50 16.98
CA LYS A 83 8.82 -17.70 16.13
C LYS A 83 7.66 -17.80 15.14
N ASN A 84 6.53 -17.16 15.44
CA ASN A 84 5.33 -17.19 14.61
C ASN A 84 5.29 -16.01 13.63
N PHE A 85 6.32 -15.16 13.61
CA PHE A 85 6.38 -14.03 12.71
C PHE A 85 6.80 -14.46 11.29
N SER A 86 6.12 -13.93 10.28
CA SER A 86 6.56 -13.91 8.89
C SER A 86 6.25 -12.55 8.26
N ILE A 87 7.11 -12.06 7.38
CA ILE A 87 6.80 -10.82 6.61
C ILE A 87 5.74 -11.04 5.53
N PHE A 88 5.40 -12.30 5.22
CA PHE A 88 4.35 -12.67 4.25
C PHE A 88 3.08 -13.19 4.91
N GLU A 89 3.11 -13.45 6.22
CA GLU A 89 1.89 -13.57 6.98
C GLU A 89 1.47 -12.15 7.29
N THR A 90 0.37 -11.70 6.67
CA THR A 90 -0.36 -10.52 7.12
C THR A 90 -0.50 -10.58 8.63
N SER A 91 -0.44 -9.45 9.33
CA SER A 91 -0.88 -9.34 10.71
C SER A 91 -2.35 -9.76 10.75
N PHE A 92 -2.56 -11.07 10.91
CA PHE A 92 -3.88 -11.68 11.07
C PHE A 92 -4.63 -10.91 12.16
N SER A 93 -3.90 -10.42 13.18
CA SER A 93 -4.39 -9.55 14.24
C SER A 93 -5.10 -8.27 13.77
N GLU A 94 -4.66 -7.55 12.73
CA GLU A 94 -5.36 -6.34 12.28
C GLU A 94 -6.64 -6.69 11.51
N MET A 95 -6.59 -7.74 10.69
CA MET A 95 -7.80 -8.23 10.03
C MET A 95 -8.80 -8.84 11.02
N GLU A 96 -8.32 -9.61 12.00
CA GLU A 96 -9.11 -10.22 13.07
C GLU A 96 -9.76 -9.13 13.94
N LEU A 97 -9.01 -8.09 14.32
CA LEU A 97 -9.57 -6.93 15.01
C LEU A 97 -10.64 -6.22 14.17
N LEU A 98 -10.42 -6.04 12.86
CA LEU A 98 -11.43 -5.44 11.97
C LEU A 98 -12.68 -6.32 11.84
N ILE A 99 -12.51 -7.65 11.85
CA ILE A 99 -13.61 -8.62 11.86
C ILE A 99 -14.39 -8.54 13.19
N GLU A 100 -13.71 -8.47 14.33
CA GLU A 100 -14.34 -8.29 15.64
C GLU A 100 -15.10 -6.96 15.73
N ILE A 101 -14.47 -5.86 15.29
CA ILE A 101 -15.13 -4.55 15.23
C ILE A 101 -16.36 -4.60 14.31
N GLN A 102 -16.25 -5.24 13.15
CA GLN A 102 -17.38 -5.41 12.23
C GLN A 102 -18.51 -6.21 12.88
N GLY A 103 -18.20 -7.29 13.61
CA GLY A 103 -19.17 -8.08 14.37
C GLY A 103 -19.90 -7.25 15.42
N LEU A 104 -19.14 -6.53 16.27
CA LEU A 104 -19.72 -5.64 17.29
C LEU A 104 -20.62 -4.55 16.69
N LEU A 105 -20.24 -3.99 15.54
CA LEU A 105 -21.05 -2.98 14.85
C LEU A 105 -22.36 -3.55 14.27
N VAL A 106 -22.37 -4.83 13.90
CA VAL A 106 -23.58 -5.54 13.45
C VAL A 106 -24.48 -5.84 14.65
N ASP A 107 -23.92 -6.35 15.75
CA ASP A 107 -24.66 -6.66 16.97
C ASP A 107 -25.33 -5.41 17.58
N GLU A 108 -24.61 -4.29 17.61
CA GLU A 108 -25.08 -3.02 18.16
C GLU A 108 -25.76 -2.11 17.12
N PHE A 109 -26.06 -2.62 15.93
CA PHE A 109 -26.50 -1.79 14.81
C PHE A 109 -27.74 -0.93 15.13
N HIS A 110 -28.71 -1.51 15.85
CA HIS A 110 -29.94 -0.81 16.23
C HIS A 110 -29.75 0.19 17.38
N ASN A 111 -28.68 0.04 18.17
CA ASN A 111 -28.36 0.91 19.31
C ASN A 111 -27.50 2.11 18.89
N ILE A 112 -26.80 2.03 17.75
CA ILE A 112 -25.95 3.09 17.23
C ILE A 112 -26.74 4.03 16.31
N SER A 113 -27.03 5.24 16.78
CA SER A 113 -27.83 6.24 16.03
C SER A 113 -27.11 6.94 14.86
N ASN A 114 -26.01 6.38 14.34
CA ASN A 114 -25.19 7.04 13.32
C ASN A 114 -25.62 6.66 11.89
N ARG A 115 -26.07 7.66 11.11
CA ARG A 115 -26.49 7.49 9.70
C ARG A 115 -25.42 6.91 8.76
N ASN A 116 -24.14 7.04 9.11
CA ASN A 116 -23.04 6.55 8.30
C ASN A 116 -22.70 5.07 8.57
N LEU A 117 -23.31 4.46 9.60
CA LEU A 117 -23.03 3.09 10.01
C LEU A 117 -23.19 2.06 8.87
N PRO A 118 -24.26 2.09 8.05
CA PRO A 118 -24.39 1.15 6.93
C PRO A 118 -23.27 1.29 5.89
N VAL A 119 -22.86 2.54 5.61
CA VAL A 119 -21.78 2.82 4.66
C VAL A 119 -20.44 2.32 5.21
N LEU A 120 -20.20 2.48 6.51
CA LEU A 120 -19.02 1.93 7.17
C LEU A 120 -18.99 0.40 7.07
N LEU A 121 -20.11 -0.28 7.35
CA LEU A 121 -20.21 -1.74 7.22
C LEU A 121 -19.97 -2.22 5.79
N SER A 122 -20.42 -1.50 4.77
CA SER A 122 -20.12 -1.84 3.37
C SER A 122 -18.63 -1.74 3.03
N ARG A 123 -17.93 -0.76 3.62
CA ARG A 123 -16.48 -0.59 3.44
C ARG A 123 -15.72 -1.68 4.19
N LEU A 124 -16.14 -2.02 5.41
CA LEU A 124 -15.55 -3.10 6.20
C LEU A 124 -15.72 -4.45 5.49
N ASN A 125 -16.90 -4.77 4.96
CA ASN A 125 -17.13 -5.97 4.14
C ASN A 125 -16.14 -6.07 2.95
N SER A 126 -15.85 -4.95 2.28
CA SER A 126 -14.87 -4.93 1.17
C SER A 126 -13.43 -5.21 1.61
N ILE A 127 -13.11 -5.00 2.90
CA ILE A 127 -11.77 -5.20 3.47
C ILE A 127 -11.65 -6.59 4.10
N THR A 128 -12.66 -7.02 4.85
CA THR A 128 -12.67 -8.29 5.58
C THR A 128 -13.12 -9.48 4.72
N ASN A 129 -13.76 -9.21 3.57
CA ASN A 129 -14.45 -10.22 2.74
C ASN A 129 -15.52 -11.01 3.51
N ILE A 130 -16.09 -10.43 4.57
CA ILE A 130 -17.19 -11.02 5.35
C ILE A 130 -18.52 -10.38 4.95
N GLU A 131 -19.39 -11.19 4.35
CA GLU A 131 -20.74 -10.77 4.00
C GLU A 131 -21.60 -10.53 5.24
N VAL A 132 -22.30 -9.40 5.24
CA VAL A 132 -23.25 -8.98 6.28
C VAL A 132 -24.65 -8.93 5.67
N ALA A 133 -25.69 -9.24 6.46
CA ALA A 133 -27.06 -9.24 5.98
C ALA A 133 -27.46 -7.89 5.35
N LYS A 134 -28.29 -7.94 4.30
CA LYS A 134 -28.67 -6.77 3.48
C LYS A 134 -29.36 -5.66 4.26
N GLU A 135 -29.91 -5.97 5.43
CA GLU A 135 -30.54 -5.01 6.34
C GLU A 135 -29.56 -4.01 6.96
N PHE A 136 -28.30 -4.41 7.16
CA PHE A 136 -27.23 -3.59 7.74
C PHE A 136 -26.48 -2.76 6.68
N LEU A 137 -26.76 -3.01 5.40
CA LEU A 137 -26.13 -2.33 4.28
C LEU A 137 -26.95 -1.09 3.86
N PRO A 138 -26.30 -0.09 3.22
CA PRO A 138 -27.03 1.05 2.71
C PRO A 138 -28.08 0.53 1.73
N LYS A 139 -29.33 0.96 1.92
CA LYS A 139 -30.39 0.68 0.96
C LYS A 139 -29.90 1.17 -0.41
N PRO A 140 -30.07 0.37 -1.48
CA PRO A 140 -29.75 0.85 -2.82
C PRO A 140 -30.48 2.18 -2.99
N LEU A 141 -29.77 3.22 -3.45
CA LEU A 141 -30.44 4.43 -3.89
C LEU A 141 -31.46 3.95 -4.93
N ASN A 142 -32.75 4.00 -4.60
CA ASN A 142 -33.81 3.72 -5.56
C ASN A 142 -33.46 4.50 -6.82
N ASP A 143 -33.55 3.86 -7.99
CA ASP A 143 -33.53 4.46 -9.32
C ASP A 143 -34.74 5.39 -9.53
N SER A 144 -34.94 6.31 -8.60
CA SER A 144 -35.65 7.55 -8.84
C SER A 144 -34.75 8.28 -9.83
N LYS A 145 -35.08 8.17 -11.12
CA LYS A 145 -34.52 9.03 -12.18
C LYS A 145 -34.17 10.38 -11.56
N PRO A 146 -32.92 10.87 -11.65
CA PRO A 146 -32.58 12.16 -11.09
C PRO A 146 -33.60 13.16 -11.65
N LYS A 147 -34.38 13.81 -10.77
CA LYS A 147 -35.13 15.00 -11.17
C LYS A 147 -34.07 15.91 -11.78
N ILE A 148 -34.14 16.08 -13.10
CA ILE A 148 -33.25 16.95 -13.85
C ILE A 148 -33.49 18.34 -13.27
N LEU A 149 -32.64 18.75 -12.34
CA LEU A 149 -32.52 20.17 -12.03
C LEU A 149 -32.01 20.81 -13.33
N PRO A 150 -32.68 21.84 -13.86
CA PRO A 150 -32.22 22.49 -15.08
C PRO A 150 -30.78 22.96 -14.86
N LYS A 151 -29.86 22.47 -15.70
CA LYS A 151 -28.46 22.91 -15.72
C LYS A 151 -28.45 24.43 -15.90
N ARG A 152 -28.19 25.18 -14.83
CA ARG A 152 -27.70 26.56 -14.96
C ARG A 152 -26.30 26.45 -15.57
N VAL A 153 -26.22 26.67 -16.88
CA VAL A 153 -24.96 26.93 -17.56
C VAL A 153 -24.52 28.32 -17.12
N SER A 154 -23.63 28.40 -16.13
CA SER A 154 -22.86 29.62 -15.89
C SER A 154 -21.83 29.73 -17.01
N THR A 155 -22.03 30.70 -17.88
CA THR A 155 -21.24 31.03 -19.08
C THR A 155 -19.76 31.34 -18.81
N GLU A 156 -19.32 31.38 -17.55
CA GLU A 156 -17.94 31.68 -17.14
C GLU A 156 -16.99 30.47 -17.22
N ALA A 157 -17.51 29.23 -17.11
CA ALA A 157 -16.70 28.00 -17.17
C ALA A 157 -16.01 27.80 -18.54
N SER A 158 -16.53 28.44 -19.59
CA SER A 158 -15.98 28.39 -20.95
C SER A 158 -14.65 29.16 -21.07
N SER A 159 -14.46 30.24 -20.31
CA SER A 159 -13.27 31.10 -20.40
C SER A 159 -12.03 30.45 -19.79
N TYR A 160 -12.16 29.82 -18.63
CA TYR A 160 -11.06 29.17 -17.92
C TYR A 160 -10.61 27.88 -18.61
N ALA A 161 -11.55 27.05 -19.06
CA ALA A 161 -11.26 25.84 -19.83
C ALA A 161 -10.55 26.16 -21.16
N SER A 162 -10.95 27.25 -21.82
CA SER A 162 -10.31 27.71 -23.06
C SER A 162 -8.89 28.24 -22.81
N LYS A 163 -8.67 28.99 -21.73
CA LYS A 163 -7.34 29.48 -21.32
C LYS A 163 -6.41 28.34 -20.90
N LEU A 164 -6.92 27.32 -20.19
CA LEU A 164 -6.16 26.13 -19.83
C LEU A 164 -5.72 25.33 -21.05
N ASN A 165 -6.63 25.10 -22.00
CA ASN A 165 -6.29 24.40 -23.24
C ASN A 165 -5.24 25.15 -24.07
N LEU A 166 -5.29 26.48 -24.13
CA LEU A 166 -4.25 27.29 -24.76
C LEU A 166 -2.90 27.19 -24.05
N TYR A 167 -2.90 27.08 -22.72
CA TYR A 167 -1.68 26.92 -21.92
C TYR A 167 -1.03 25.54 -22.17
N PHE A 168 -1.81 24.46 -22.17
CA PHE A 168 -1.30 23.12 -22.45
C PHE A 168 -0.76 22.99 -23.89
N LYS A 169 -1.39 23.65 -24.87
CA LYS A 169 -0.93 23.65 -26.27
C LYS A 169 0.42 24.35 -26.46
N LYS A 170 0.72 25.38 -25.65
CA LYS A 170 2.02 26.06 -25.64
C LYS A 170 3.13 25.25 -24.96
N ILE A 171 2.79 24.35 -24.04
CA ILE A 171 3.76 23.49 -23.35
C ILE A 171 4.28 22.39 -24.29
N ASP A 172 3.42 21.79 -25.11
CA ASP A 172 3.84 20.71 -26.01
C ASP A 172 4.75 21.18 -27.16
N GLN A 173 4.60 22.42 -27.62
CA GLN A 173 5.49 22.99 -28.64
C GLN A 173 6.92 23.26 -28.15
N LYS A 174 7.15 23.30 -26.82
CA LYS A 174 8.47 23.56 -26.22
C LYS A 174 9.22 22.30 -25.78
N ARG A 175 8.71 21.11 -26.11
CA ARG A 175 9.36 19.81 -25.79
C ARG A 175 10.46 19.38 -26.77
N GLY A 176 10.92 20.27 -27.66
CA GLY A 176 12.20 20.13 -28.34
C GLY A 176 13.31 20.69 -27.45
N PHE A 177 14.17 19.80 -26.93
CA PHE A 177 15.37 20.08 -26.12
C PHE A 177 15.11 20.52 -24.66
N TRP A 178 15.45 19.64 -23.69
CA TRP A 178 16.47 19.83 -22.62
C TRP A 178 16.30 18.82 -21.47
N LYS A 179 17.46 18.50 -20.86
CA LYS A 179 17.80 17.39 -19.95
C LYS A 179 16.95 17.28 -18.67
N LYS A 180 16.73 16.04 -18.23
CA LYS A 180 16.14 15.68 -16.92
C LYS A 180 16.93 16.31 -15.77
N SER A 181 16.31 17.21 -15.03
CA SER A 181 16.65 17.49 -13.62
C SER A 181 15.43 17.19 -12.76
N LYS A 182 15.65 16.64 -11.55
CA LYS A 182 14.57 16.21 -10.64
C LYS A 182 13.84 17.45 -10.07
N PRO A 183 12.50 17.52 -10.07
CA PRO A 183 11.80 18.60 -9.40
C PRO A 183 11.91 18.44 -7.88
N LYS A 184 12.22 19.56 -7.19
CA LYS A 184 12.09 19.68 -5.72
C LYS A 184 10.60 19.62 -5.36
N GLY A 185 10.26 18.91 -4.29
CA GLY A 185 8.90 18.49 -3.94
C GLY A 185 7.87 19.62 -3.85
N LEU A 186 6.63 19.27 -4.19
CA LEU A 186 5.44 20.14 -4.11
C LEU A 186 5.20 20.59 -2.66
N LYS A 187 5.04 21.91 -2.43
CA LYS A 187 4.60 22.45 -1.15
C LYS A 187 3.07 22.34 -1.03
N TRP A 188 2.62 21.61 -0.02
CA TRP A 188 1.21 21.32 0.27
C TRP A 188 0.36 22.54 0.66
N GLU A 189 1.01 23.67 0.98
CA GLU A 189 0.36 24.93 1.35
C GLU A 189 -0.59 25.45 0.26
N PHE A 190 -0.29 25.21 -1.02
CA PHE A 190 -1.12 25.68 -2.15
C PHE A 190 -2.45 24.93 -2.34
N VAL A 191 -2.56 23.71 -1.81
CA VAL A 191 -3.78 22.89 -1.96
C VAL A 191 -4.84 23.28 -0.93
N PHE A 192 -4.42 23.75 0.25
CA PHE A 192 -5.34 24.13 1.32
C PHE A 192 -6.01 25.49 1.07
N ASP A 193 -5.31 26.45 0.46
CA ASP A 193 -5.87 27.78 0.16
C ASP A 193 -7.02 27.75 -0.86
N VAL A 194 -7.04 26.76 -1.75
CA VAL A 194 -8.11 26.61 -2.76
C VAL A 194 -9.36 25.95 -2.17
N LEU A 195 -9.20 25.13 -1.13
CA LEU A 195 -10.31 24.43 -0.47
C LEU A 195 -11.00 25.29 0.60
N MET A 196 -10.28 26.21 1.25
CA MET A 196 -10.84 27.04 2.32
C MET A 196 -11.51 28.32 1.82
N ASN A 197 -11.31 28.73 0.56
CA ASN A 197 -11.90 29.95 -0.01
C ASN A 197 -13.21 29.70 -0.82
N ASN A 198 -13.80 28.51 -0.73
CA ASN A 198 -15.10 28.20 -1.37
C ASN A 198 -16.10 27.55 -0.38
N ILE A 199 -16.05 27.98 0.90
CA ILE A 199 -17.12 27.78 1.89
C ILE A 199 -17.79 29.13 2.13
#